data_AF-W1S381-F1
#
_entry.id   AF-W1S381-F1
#
_cell.length_a   1.000
_cell.length_b   1.000
_cell.length_c   1.000
_cell.angle_alpha   90.00
_cell.angle_beta   90.00
_cell.angle_gamma   90.00
#
_symmetry.space_group_name_H-M   'P 1'
#
loop_
_entity.id
_entity.type
_entity.pdbx_description
1 polymer ?
#
loop_
_entity_poly.entity_id
_entity_poly.type
_entity_poly.pdbx_seq_one_letter_code
_entity_poly.pdbx_strand_id
1 'polypeptide(L)'
;MRRNSLALLVLLAACQRSPAGGDATPAPGGGASASRLERAAIESGAIADPGKISPVGLFQNRHEAGRDALCVIPGTEGAFRFGLEAVFGEEPACRGRGTARRAGDKLILSFKGGDRCIIVAQYDGDQVALPGVVDMACADLCEGRGSLEGVSFPRIANDAATALRARDRDGDPLCRS
;
A
#
# COMPACT_ATOMS: atom_id res chain seq x y z
N MET A 1 -4.68 -36.91 -51.52
CA MET A 1 -4.82 -36.65 -50.07
C MET A 1 -4.29 -35.25 -49.75
N ARG A 2 -5.12 -34.20 -49.84
CA ARG A 2 -4.72 -32.80 -49.50
C ARG A 2 -5.90 -31.81 -49.45
N ARG A 3 -7.13 -32.30 -49.32
CA ARG A 3 -8.36 -31.47 -49.31
C ARG A 3 -9.13 -31.50 -47.99
N ASN A 4 -8.64 -32.22 -46.97
CA ASN A 4 -9.26 -32.23 -45.64
C ASN A 4 -8.58 -31.28 -44.64
N SER A 5 -7.49 -30.62 -45.00
CA SER A 5 -6.74 -29.74 -44.09
C SER A 5 -7.27 -28.31 -44.04
N LEU A 6 -8.19 -27.90 -44.93
CA LEU A 6 -8.74 -26.54 -44.93
C LEU A 6 -9.97 -26.39 -44.02
N ALA A 7 -10.67 -27.47 -43.68
CA ALA A 7 -11.88 -27.39 -42.86
C ALA A 7 -11.58 -27.15 -41.37
N LEU A 8 -10.37 -27.50 -40.89
CA LEU A 8 -10.00 -27.34 -39.47
C LEU A 8 -9.58 -25.91 -39.10
N LEU A 9 -9.19 -25.07 -40.06
CA LEU A 9 -8.71 -23.70 -39.79
C LEU A 9 -9.85 -22.68 -39.61
N VAL A 10 -11.07 -22.99 -40.07
CA VAL A 10 -12.22 -22.08 -39.95
C VAL A 10 -12.86 -22.14 -38.56
N LEU A 11 -12.68 -23.24 -37.82
CA LEU A 11 -13.24 -23.43 -36.47
C LEU A 11 -12.48 -22.68 -35.36
N LEU A 12 -11.27 -22.18 -35.62
CA LEU A 12 -10.48 -21.40 -34.65
C LEU A 12 -10.78 -19.90 -34.67
N ALA A 13 -11.52 -19.39 -35.67
CA ALA A 13 -11.85 -17.97 -35.76
C ALA A 13 -13.11 -17.56 -34.98
N ALA A 14 -13.89 -18.52 -34.46
CA ALA A 14 -15.19 -18.28 -33.81
C ALA A 14 -15.11 -17.98 -32.29
N CYS A 15 -13.93 -18.04 -31.66
CA CYS A 15 -13.74 -17.59 -30.27
C CYS A 15 -13.39 -16.09 -30.15
N GLN A 16 -13.37 -15.37 -31.27
CA GLN A 16 -13.21 -13.92 -31.27
C GLN A 16 -14.53 -13.28 -30.88
N ARG A 17 -14.70 -13.04 -29.57
CA ARG A 17 -15.77 -12.21 -29.01
C ARG A 17 -15.75 -10.86 -29.74
N SER A 18 -16.79 -10.60 -30.52
CA SER A 18 -17.06 -9.27 -31.04
C SER A 18 -17.13 -8.27 -29.89
N PRO A 19 -16.48 -7.10 -29.98
CA PRO A 19 -16.75 -6.02 -29.05
C PRO A 19 -18.20 -5.61 -29.31
N ALA A 20 -19.06 -5.81 -28.31
CA ALA A 20 -20.37 -5.20 -28.31
C ALA A 20 -20.16 -3.69 -28.38
N GLY A 21 -20.40 -3.13 -29.56
CA GLY A 21 -20.64 -1.72 -29.74
C GLY A 21 -21.89 -1.36 -28.96
N GLY A 22 -21.68 -0.98 -27.70
CA GLY A 22 -22.56 -0.09 -26.97
C GLY A 22 -21.72 1.14 -26.68
N ASP A 23 -22.13 2.28 -27.23
CA ASP A 23 -21.73 3.60 -26.77
C ASP A 23 -22.20 3.78 -25.31
N ALA A 24 -21.53 3.10 -24.40
CA ALA A 24 -21.45 3.53 -23.02
C ALA A 24 -20.31 4.54 -22.99
N THR A 25 -20.65 5.78 -23.33
CA THR A 25 -19.90 6.96 -22.86
C THR A 25 -19.54 6.68 -21.39
N PRO A 26 -18.26 6.66 -21.00
CA PRO A 26 -17.92 6.52 -19.60
C PRO A 26 -18.57 7.70 -18.88
N ALA A 27 -19.63 7.44 -18.12
CA ALA A 27 -20.28 8.47 -17.34
C ALA A 27 -19.20 9.08 -16.43
N PRO A 28 -18.91 10.40 -16.51
CA PRO A 28 -17.86 11.04 -15.73
C PRO A 28 -18.29 11.25 -14.27
N GLY A 29 -18.94 10.26 -13.67
CA GLY A 29 -19.66 10.41 -12.39
C GLY A 29 -19.57 9.24 -11.42
N GLY A 30 -18.90 8.14 -11.78
CA GLY A 30 -18.76 6.98 -10.88
C GLY A 30 -18.06 7.31 -9.56
N GLY A 31 -17.01 8.14 -9.60
CA GLY A 31 -16.30 8.58 -8.40
C GLY A 31 -17.09 9.61 -7.58
N ALA A 32 -17.77 10.56 -8.22
CA ALA A 32 -18.52 11.59 -7.51
C ALA A 32 -19.77 11.04 -6.81
N SER A 33 -20.50 10.10 -7.42
CA SER A 33 -21.65 9.46 -6.80
C SER A 33 -21.25 8.50 -5.68
N ALA A 34 -20.21 7.70 -5.89
CA ALA A 34 -19.64 6.82 -4.85
C ALA A 34 -19.17 7.67 -3.64
N SER A 35 -18.46 8.77 -3.89
CA SER A 35 -17.99 9.68 -2.83
C SER A 35 -19.13 10.36 -2.04
N ARG A 36 -20.29 10.63 -2.66
CA ARG A 36 -21.45 11.21 -1.95
C ARG A 36 -22.17 10.21 -1.07
N LEU A 37 -22.34 8.98 -1.55
CA LEU A 37 -22.92 7.89 -0.77
C LEU A 37 -22.01 7.52 0.40
N GLU A 38 -20.71 7.41 0.16
CA GLU A 38 -19.72 7.15 1.19
C GLU A 38 -19.69 8.26 2.24
N ARG A 39 -19.74 9.53 1.83
CA ARG A 39 -19.82 10.67 2.77
C ARG A 39 -21.09 10.64 3.61
N ALA A 40 -22.26 10.37 3.01
CA ALA A 40 -23.50 10.24 3.75
C ALA A 40 -23.47 9.03 4.72
N ALA A 41 -22.83 7.92 4.33
CA ALA A 41 -22.63 6.76 5.19
C ALA A 41 -21.71 7.08 6.38
N ILE A 42 -20.67 7.88 6.18
CA ILE A 42 -19.81 8.39 7.27
C ILE A 42 -20.58 9.35 8.18
N GLU A 43 -21.33 10.31 7.61
CA GLU A 43 -22.11 11.30 8.37
C GLU A 43 -23.22 10.67 9.22
N SER A 44 -23.84 9.59 8.70
CA SER A 44 -24.83 8.79 9.42
C SER A 44 -24.23 7.80 10.41
N GLY A 45 -22.90 7.62 10.41
CA GLY A 45 -22.20 6.65 11.25
C GLY A 45 -22.34 5.19 10.80
N ALA A 46 -22.88 4.94 9.60
CA ALA A 46 -22.98 3.60 9.03
C ALA A 46 -21.61 3.00 8.67
N ILE A 47 -20.63 3.85 8.34
CA ILE A 47 -19.23 3.46 8.08
C ILE A 47 -18.33 4.39 8.92
N ALA A 48 -17.22 3.85 9.43
CA ALA A 48 -16.22 4.66 10.14
C ALA A 48 -15.58 5.69 9.19
N ASP A 49 -15.31 6.89 9.70
CA ASP A 49 -14.54 7.89 8.96
C ASP A 49 -13.05 7.48 8.98
N PRO A 50 -12.49 6.95 7.87
CA PRO A 50 -11.07 6.57 7.85
C PRO A 50 -10.22 7.79 8.21
N GLY A 51 -10.65 9.00 7.79
CA GLY A 51 -10.11 10.33 8.09
C GLY A 51 -9.96 10.67 9.58
N LYS A 52 -10.59 9.93 10.48
CA LYS A 52 -10.49 10.13 11.93
C LYS A 52 -9.74 9.01 12.65
N ILE A 53 -9.39 7.93 11.96
CA ILE A 53 -8.68 6.80 12.57
C ILE A 53 -7.20 7.12 12.68
N SER A 54 -6.67 7.15 13.90
CA SER A 54 -5.26 7.40 14.16
C SER A 54 -4.36 6.34 13.49
N PRO A 55 -3.29 6.74 12.77
CA PRO A 55 -2.37 5.80 12.17
C PRO A 55 -1.42 5.18 13.21
N VAL A 56 -1.45 5.62 14.48
CA VAL A 56 -0.63 5.06 15.56
C VAL A 56 -0.90 3.56 15.70
N GLY A 57 0.17 2.78 15.81
CA GLY A 57 0.06 1.33 15.95
C GLY A 57 1.21 0.55 15.30
N LEU A 58 1.03 -0.76 15.29
CA LEU A 58 1.91 -1.72 14.64
C LEU A 58 1.17 -2.35 13.47
N PHE A 59 1.83 -2.39 12.33
CA PHE A 59 1.36 -3.02 11.10
C PHE A 59 2.40 -4.03 10.65
N GLN A 60 1.97 -5.24 10.29
CA GLN A 60 2.87 -6.29 9.84
C GLN A 60 2.19 -7.19 8.83
N ASN A 61 2.94 -7.58 7.82
CA ASN A 61 2.58 -8.65 6.90
C ASN A 61 3.60 -9.78 7.06
N ARG A 62 3.14 -11.03 7.05
CA ARG A 62 4.02 -12.20 7.11
C ARG A 62 3.76 -13.09 5.92
N HIS A 63 4.82 -13.45 5.23
CA HIS A 63 4.79 -14.28 4.03
C HIS A 63 6.02 -15.21 4.01
N GLU A 64 6.13 -16.04 2.98
CA GLU A 64 7.21 -17.04 2.87
C GLU A 64 8.60 -16.41 2.86
N ALA A 65 8.74 -15.26 2.20
CA ALA A 65 9.99 -14.50 2.12
C ALA A 65 10.39 -13.76 3.42
N GLY A 66 9.56 -13.76 4.48
CA GLY A 66 9.85 -13.03 5.71
C GLY A 66 8.67 -12.23 6.25
N ARG A 67 8.98 -11.06 6.82
CA ARG A 67 7.99 -10.21 7.47
C ARG A 67 8.26 -8.75 7.11
N ASP A 68 7.23 -8.09 6.62
CA ASP A 68 7.19 -6.65 6.48
C ASP A 68 6.59 -6.05 7.75
N ALA A 69 7.18 -4.98 8.26
CA ALA A 69 6.72 -4.30 9.46
C ALA A 69 6.79 -2.79 9.30
N LEU A 70 5.74 -2.11 9.77
CA LEU A 70 5.66 -0.67 9.91
C LEU A 70 5.17 -0.37 11.32
N CYS A 71 5.91 0.46 12.05
CA CYS A 71 5.45 1.03 13.31
C CYS A 71 5.19 2.52 13.10
N VAL A 72 4.11 3.03 13.71
CA VAL A 72 3.78 4.45 13.70
C VAL A 72 3.51 4.88 15.14
N ILE A 73 4.20 5.91 15.59
CA ILE A 73 4.10 6.46 16.95
C ILE A 73 3.82 7.97 16.90
N PRO A 74 3.23 8.55 17.96
CA PRO A 74 3.09 10.00 18.06
C PRO A 74 4.45 10.71 17.92
N GLY A 75 4.46 11.81 17.17
CA GLY A 75 5.60 12.72 17.06
C GLY A 75 5.30 14.08 17.68
N THR A 76 6.01 15.11 17.23
CA THR A 76 5.82 16.50 17.63
C THR A 76 4.91 17.24 16.64
N GLU A 77 4.22 18.29 17.09
CA GLU A 77 3.46 19.21 16.23
C GLU A 77 2.42 18.52 15.32
N GLY A 78 1.77 17.46 15.83
CA GLY A 78 0.76 16.71 15.08
C GLY A 78 1.31 15.83 13.96
N ALA A 79 2.63 15.75 13.80
CA ALA A 79 3.28 14.73 12.97
C ALA A 79 3.40 13.41 13.73
N PHE A 80 3.63 12.34 12.99
CA PHE A 80 3.97 11.03 13.51
C PHE A 80 5.44 10.72 13.23
N ARG A 81 6.00 9.77 13.97
CA ARG A 81 7.27 9.13 13.63
C ARG A 81 7.00 7.70 13.23
N PHE A 82 7.81 7.17 12.33
CA PHE A 82 7.64 5.80 11.88
C PHE A 82 8.99 5.10 11.68
N GLY A 83 8.92 3.78 11.66
CA GLY A 83 9.99 2.89 11.21
C GLY A 83 9.39 1.78 10.36
N LEU A 84 10.13 1.39 9.32
CA LEU A 84 9.69 0.44 8.31
C LEU A 84 10.81 -0.54 7.99
N GLU A 85 10.42 -1.79 7.83
CA GLU A 85 11.21 -2.86 7.26
C GLU A 85 10.33 -3.65 6.28
N ALA A 86 10.85 -3.97 5.10
CA ALA A 86 10.26 -4.94 4.18
C ALA A 86 11.32 -5.96 3.79
N VAL A 87 11.02 -7.25 3.86
CA VAL A 87 12.01 -8.34 3.69
C VAL A 87 11.65 -9.20 2.48
N PHE A 88 12.61 -9.43 1.59
CA PHE A 88 12.42 -10.16 0.34
C PHE A 88 13.32 -11.39 0.26
N GLY A 89 13.11 -12.35 1.16
CA GLY A 89 13.91 -13.56 1.27
C GLY A 89 15.03 -13.41 2.30
N GLU A 90 16.15 -14.09 2.07
CA GLU A 90 17.23 -14.17 3.07
C GLU A 90 18.02 -12.86 3.20
N GLU A 91 18.42 -12.26 2.08
CA GLU A 91 19.29 -11.07 2.09
C GLU A 91 18.55 -9.76 1.81
N PRO A 92 17.80 -9.61 0.69
CA PRO A 92 17.28 -8.30 0.29
C PRO A 92 16.24 -7.78 1.27
N ALA A 93 16.39 -6.53 1.68
CA ALA A 93 15.45 -5.84 2.56
C ALA A 93 15.45 -4.34 2.27
N CYS A 94 14.34 -3.68 2.55
CA CYS A 94 14.24 -2.23 2.55
C CYS A 94 13.97 -1.75 3.96
N ARG A 95 14.76 -0.79 4.44
CA ARG A 95 14.68 -0.31 5.82
C ARG A 95 14.75 1.20 5.88
N GLY A 96 13.96 1.78 6.77
CA GLY A 96 13.95 3.24 6.91
C GLY A 96 13.17 3.71 8.11
N ARG A 97 13.48 4.93 8.55
CA ARG A 97 12.74 5.63 9.62
C ARG A 97 12.49 7.05 9.20
N GLY A 98 11.45 7.66 9.74
CA GLY A 98 11.06 8.98 9.28
C GLY A 98 9.98 9.66 10.09
N THR A 99 9.40 10.68 9.47
CA THR A 99 8.19 11.35 9.95
C THR A 99 7.05 11.04 9.01
N ALA A 100 5.85 10.84 9.56
CA ALA A 100 4.65 10.68 8.77
C ALA A 100 3.65 11.81 9.04
N ARG A 101 2.91 12.19 8.01
CA ARG A 101 1.77 13.11 8.12
C ARG A 101 0.56 12.49 7.46
N ARG A 102 -0.59 12.67 8.10
CA ARG A 102 -1.85 12.13 7.60
C ARG A 102 -2.60 13.20 6.82
N ALA A 103 -3.14 12.83 5.66
CA ALA A 103 -3.91 13.71 4.80
C ALA A 103 -5.08 12.92 4.18
N GLY A 104 -6.28 13.04 4.75
CA GLY A 104 -7.44 12.28 4.30
C GLY A 104 -7.24 10.77 4.50
N ASP A 105 -7.28 10.01 3.41
CA ASP A 105 -7.03 8.57 3.33
C ASP A 105 -5.55 8.25 2.99
N LYS A 106 -4.66 9.24 3.06
CA LYS A 106 -3.24 9.08 2.77
C LYS A 106 -2.37 9.24 4.01
N LEU A 107 -1.27 8.49 4.03
CA LEU A 107 -0.18 8.64 4.97
C LEU A 107 1.09 9.00 4.20
N ILE A 108 1.52 10.25 4.32
CA ILE A 108 2.73 10.78 3.69
C ILE A 108 3.92 10.39 4.56
N LEU A 109 4.75 9.47 4.08
CA LEU A 109 5.95 8.97 4.74
C LEU A 109 7.17 9.73 4.21
N SER A 110 7.80 10.55 5.05
CA SER A 110 9.05 11.24 4.72
C SER A 110 10.20 10.55 5.45
N PHE A 111 11.04 9.83 4.69
CA PHE A 111 12.16 9.08 5.24
C PHE A 111 13.32 10.00 5.63
N LYS A 112 14.05 9.62 6.68
CA LYS A 112 15.32 10.22 7.08
C LYS A 112 16.44 9.51 6.32
N GLY A 113 17.23 10.25 5.54
CA GLY A 113 18.24 9.65 4.66
C GLY A 113 17.61 9.09 3.37
N GLY A 114 18.44 8.87 2.35
CA GLY A 114 18.00 8.81 0.94
C GLY A 114 17.69 10.21 0.40
N ASP A 115 17.74 10.41 -0.92
CA ASP A 115 17.57 11.71 -1.60
C ASP A 115 16.16 12.33 -1.46
N ARG A 116 15.72 12.60 -0.22
CA ARG A 116 14.35 12.99 0.15
C ARG A 116 13.31 11.98 -0.33
N CYS A 117 13.50 10.69 -0.05
CA CYS A 117 12.47 9.69 -0.32
C CYS A 117 11.16 10.04 0.42
N ILE A 118 10.11 10.33 -0.35
CA ILE A 118 8.76 10.57 0.14
C ILE A 118 7.83 9.58 -0.54
N ILE A 119 7.09 8.81 0.26
CA ILE A 119 6.08 7.87 -0.23
C ILE A 119 4.71 8.31 0.26
N VAL A 120 3.75 8.45 -0.66
CA VAL A 120 2.35 8.73 -0.32
C VAL A 120 1.60 7.40 -0.29
N ALA A 121 1.50 6.82 0.90
CA ALA A 121 0.83 5.55 1.12
C ALA A 121 -0.69 5.74 1.22
N GLN A 122 -1.45 4.73 0.79
CA GLN A 122 -2.87 4.61 1.14
C GLN A 122 -2.99 4.19 2.59
N TYR A 123 -3.95 4.78 3.31
CA TYR A 123 -4.31 4.40 4.68
C TYR A 123 -5.83 4.45 4.85
N ASP A 124 -6.43 3.29 5.09
CA ASP A 124 -7.88 3.11 5.25
C ASP A 124 -8.34 2.96 6.71
N GLY A 125 -7.39 2.91 7.66
CA GLY A 125 -7.69 2.64 9.07
C GLY A 125 -7.05 1.35 9.57
N ASP A 126 -7.05 0.31 8.73
CA ASP A 126 -6.61 -1.05 9.09
C ASP A 126 -5.42 -1.52 8.26
N GLN A 127 -5.03 -0.79 7.22
CA GLN A 127 -3.88 -1.10 6.41
C GLN A 127 -3.15 0.18 5.98
N VAL A 128 -1.82 0.08 5.85
CA VAL A 128 -1.01 1.03 5.09
C VAL A 128 -0.50 0.33 3.84
N ALA A 129 -0.77 0.87 2.65
CA ALA A 129 -0.31 0.29 1.38
C ALA A 129 0.55 1.30 0.61
N LEU A 130 1.76 0.89 0.23
CA LEU A 130 2.65 1.69 -0.60
C LEU A 130 2.18 1.62 -2.07
N PRO A 131 2.40 2.69 -2.87
CA PRO A 131 2.04 2.69 -4.28
C PRO A 131 2.85 1.65 -5.06
N GLY A 132 2.31 1.20 -6.20
CA GLY A 132 3.02 0.28 -7.10
C GLY A 132 4.22 0.88 -7.83
N VAL A 133 4.47 2.19 -7.67
CA VAL A 133 5.64 2.90 -8.18
C VAL A 133 6.10 3.86 -7.11
N VAL A 134 7.39 3.83 -6.77
CA VAL A 134 8.03 4.76 -5.83
C VAL A 134 9.09 5.59 -6.54
N ASP A 135 9.47 6.72 -5.95
CA ASP A 135 10.52 7.57 -6.51
C ASP A 135 11.88 6.83 -6.45
N MET A 136 12.73 7.06 -7.45
CA MET A 136 14.08 6.49 -7.49
C MET A 136 14.93 6.88 -6.28
N ALA A 137 14.66 8.02 -5.65
CA ALA A 137 15.29 8.46 -4.40
C ALA A 137 15.07 7.48 -3.23
N CYS A 138 14.09 6.57 -3.33
CA CYS A 138 13.82 5.54 -2.33
C CYS A 138 14.67 4.28 -2.51
N ALA A 139 15.43 4.15 -3.61
CA ALA A 139 16.28 2.99 -3.87
C ALA A 139 17.37 2.81 -2.80
N ASP A 140 17.90 3.91 -2.25
CA ASP A 140 18.93 3.88 -1.19
C ASP A 140 18.43 3.32 0.15
N LEU A 141 17.12 3.13 0.30
CA LEU A 141 16.54 2.47 1.47
C LEU A 141 16.65 0.93 1.37
N CYS A 142 16.99 0.41 0.19
CA CYS A 142 16.92 -1.00 -0.13
C CYS A 142 18.31 -1.59 -0.38
N GLU A 143 18.53 -2.79 0.15
CA GLU A 143 19.70 -3.60 -0.09
C GLU A 143 19.41 -4.65 -1.17
N GLY A 144 20.39 -4.90 -2.04
CA GLY A 144 20.28 -5.89 -3.10
C GLY A 144 19.20 -5.54 -4.13
N ARG A 145 18.21 -6.42 -4.29
CA ARG A 145 17.10 -6.27 -5.26
C ARG A 145 15.74 -5.97 -4.59
N GLY A 146 15.75 -5.52 -3.33
CA GLY A 146 14.52 -5.14 -2.64
C GLY A 146 13.85 -3.91 -3.28
N SER A 147 12.53 -3.79 -3.11
CA SER A 147 11.77 -2.61 -3.54
C SER A 147 10.60 -2.37 -2.60
N LEU A 148 10.27 -1.10 -2.33
CA LEU A 148 9.10 -0.71 -1.53
C LEU A 148 7.80 -0.64 -2.36
N GLU A 149 7.86 -0.93 -3.65
CA GLU A 149 6.71 -0.87 -4.55
C GLU A 149 5.66 -1.91 -4.20
N GLY A 150 4.42 -1.45 -3.99
CA GLY A 150 3.26 -2.31 -3.75
C GLY A 150 3.25 -3.04 -2.40
N VAL A 151 4.23 -2.81 -1.52
CA VAL A 151 4.27 -3.42 -0.19
C VAL A 151 3.07 -2.96 0.65
N SER A 152 2.43 -3.89 1.35
CA SER A 152 1.28 -3.62 2.21
C SER A 152 1.53 -4.07 3.66
N PHE A 153 1.05 -3.26 4.59
CA PHE A 153 1.20 -3.44 6.02
C PHE A 153 -0.19 -3.44 6.67
N PRO A 154 -0.84 -4.61 6.84
CA PRO A 154 -2.08 -4.71 7.60
C PRO A 154 -1.82 -4.49 9.10
N ARG A 155 -2.80 -3.93 9.79
CA ARG A 155 -2.71 -3.55 11.20
C ARG A 155 -2.75 -4.78 12.11
N ILE A 156 -1.84 -4.80 13.08
CA ILE A 156 -1.77 -5.80 14.15
C ILE A 156 -2.20 -5.20 15.50
N ALA A 157 -1.87 -3.92 15.74
CA ALA A 157 -2.26 -3.21 16.96
C ALA A 157 -2.49 -1.73 16.68
N ASN A 158 -3.32 -1.08 17.51
CA ASN A 158 -3.70 0.34 17.39
C ASN A 158 -3.14 1.20 18.53
N ASP A 159 -2.16 0.69 19.29
CA ASP A 159 -1.56 1.38 20.43
C ASP A 159 -0.05 1.67 20.23
N ALA A 160 0.41 2.79 20.80
CA ALA A 160 1.80 3.22 20.69
C ALA A 160 2.78 2.29 21.44
N ALA A 161 2.35 1.65 22.53
CA ALA A 161 3.22 0.82 23.34
C ALA A 161 3.64 -0.45 22.58
N THR A 162 2.72 -1.06 21.84
CA THR A 162 3.00 -2.19 20.95
C THR A 162 3.89 -1.76 19.78
N ALA A 163 3.61 -0.60 19.18
CA ALA A 163 4.46 -0.04 18.11
C ALA A 163 5.92 0.17 18.56
N LEU A 164 6.14 0.68 19.78
CA LEU A 164 7.48 0.88 20.37
C LEU A 164 8.22 -0.42 20.70
N ARG A 165 7.48 -1.52 20.94
CA ARG A 165 8.06 -2.85 21.16
C ARG A 165 8.42 -3.57 19.86
N ALA A 166 7.98 -3.07 18.70
CA ALA A 166 8.32 -3.67 17.42
C ALA A 166 9.83 -3.71 17.19
N ARG A 167 10.29 -4.80 16.57
CA ARG A 167 11.69 -5.05 16.22
C ARG A 167 11.80 -5.37 14.74
N ASP A 168 12.91 -4.96 14.14
CA ASP A 168 13.29 -5.37 12.79
C ASP A 168 13.88 -6.81 12.80
N ARG A 169 14.37 -7.29 11.65
CA ARG A 169 14.95 -8.63 11.51
C ARG A 169 16.23 -8.80 12.34
N ASP A 170 16.97 -7.73 12.57
CA ASP A 170 18.24 -7.73 13.32
C ASP A 170 18.00 -7.63 14.84
N GLY A 171 16.75 -7.46 15.27
CA GLY A 171 16.36 -7.33 16.68
C GLY A 171 16.45 -5.89 17.20
N ASP A 172 16.71 -4.93 16.32
CA ASP A 172 16.78 -3.52 16.65
C ASP A 172 15.37 -2.90 16.76
N PRO A 173 15.18 -1.82 17.55
CA PRO A 173 13.91 -1.11 17.60
C PRO A 173 13.52 -0.53 16.23
N LEU A 174 12.38 -0.99 15.72
CA LEU A 174 11.84 -0.49 14.45
C LEU A 174 11.50 1.01 14.58
N CYS A 175 10.78 1.36 15.65
CA CYS A 175 10.53 2.75 16.05
C CYS A 175 11.45 3.15 17.20
N ARG A 176 11.96 4.37 17.13
CA ARG A 176 12.67 5.02 18.24
C ARG A 176 11.79 6.15 18.77
N SER A 177 11.67 6.26 20.09
CA SER A 177 10.99 7.37 20.76
C SER A 177 11.66 8.71 20.50
#